data_AF-U9TI69-F1
#
_entry.id   AF-U9TI69-F1
#
_cell.length_a   1.000
_cell.length_b   1.000
_cell.length_c   1.000
_cell.angle_alpha   90.00
_cell.angle_beta   90.00
_cell.angle_gamma   90.00
#
_symmetry.space_group_name_H-M   'P 1'
#
loop_
_entity.id
_entity.type
_entity.pdbx_description
1 polymer ?
#
loop_
_entity_poly.entity_id
_entity_poly.type
_entity_poly.pdbx_seq_one_letter_code
_entity_poly.pdbx_strand_id
1 'polypeptide(L)'
;MADFIKFSPLLISTTIKHYLNGPPRPSWDLKCHVTWAVIRSIFSVSKSNAKTTEQMQEESFRSAPAQAGVMINEFKINNQHGYEAQVHLEKILKPYEHVLDTEWKDLKHDGINAEWVQVPNDGWETREIRKTILFLHGGGYYLSNKESHRGITSSLAKKANARILGKSNVEE
;
A
#
# COMPACT_ATOMS: atom_id res chain seq x y z
N MET A 1 -10.54 17.40 9.64
CA MET A 1 -10.27 18.73 10.24
C MET A 1 -9.55 18.62 11.59
N ALA A 2 -9.96 17.70 12.49
CA ALA A 2 -9.30 17.47 13.78
C ALA A 2 -7.81 17.03 13.67
N ASP A 3 -7.47 16.18 12.71
CA ASP A 3 -6.09 15.70 12.53
C ASP A 3 -5.10 16.81 12.12
N PHE A 4 -5.57 17.81 11.35
CA PHE A 4 -4.72 18.93 10.91
C PHE A 4 -4.30 19.81 12.09
N ILE A 5 -5.19 20.00 13.07
CA ILE A 5 -4.91 20.74 14.31
C ILE A 5 -3.83 20.01 15.11
N LYS A 6 -3.92 18.68 15.21
CA LYS A 6 -2.97 17.84 15.96
C LYS A 6 -1.54 17.94 15.43
N PHE A 7 -1.36 18.03 14.11
CA PHE A 7 -0.03 18.12 13.51
C PHE A 7 0.46 19.57 13.31
N SER A 8 -0.39 20.58 13.50
CA SER A 8 -0.03 21.99 13.23
C SER A 8 1.29 22.46 13.87
N PRO A 9 1.63 22.15 15.15
CA PRO A 9 2.90 22.60 15.72
C PRO A 9 4.11 21.93 15.06
N LEU A 10 3.96 20.66 14.67
CA LEU A 10 4.98 19.89 13.97
C LEU A 10 5.21 20.43 12.56
N LEU A 11 4.14 20.75 11.82
CA LEU A 11 4.22 21.31 10.48
C LEU A 11 4.95 22.67 10.50
N ILE A 12 4.56 23.56 11.42
CA ILE A 12 5.16 24.90 11.57
C ILE A 12 6.63 24.77 11.98
N SER A 13 6.93 24.00 13.03
CA SER A 13 8.31 23.83 13.50
C SER A 13 9.22 23.22 12.44
N THR A 14 8.73 22.20 11.72
CA THR A 14 9.51 21.56 10.65
C THR A 14 9.78 22.51 9.48
N THR A 15 8.79 23.34 9.12
CA THR A 15 8.95 24.35 8.07
C THR A 15 9.99 25.40 8.45
N ILE A 16 9.91 25.94 9.67
CA ILE A 16 10.91 26.90 10.17
C ILE A 16 12.31 26.26 10.18
N LYS A 17 12.45 25.04 10.71
CA LYS A 17 13.73 24.31 10.72
C LYS A 17 14.28 24.07 9.31
N HIS A 18 13.42 23.76 8.33
CA HIS A 18 13.84 23.54 6.95
C HIS A 18 14.51 24.78 6.36
N TYR A 19 13.94 25.96 6.58
CA TYR A 19 14.51 27.20 6.02
C TYR A 19 15.68 27.76 6.83
N LEU A 20 15.69 27.58 8.15
CA LEU A 20 16.78 28.09 9.01
C LEU A 20 18.02 27.19 8.99
N ASN A 21 17.84 25.87 9.06
CA ASN A 21 18.95 24.92 9.19
C ASN A 21 19.24 24.16 7.88
N GLY A 22 18.41 24.36 6.86
CA GLY A 22 18.40 23.56 5.65
C GLY A 22 17.65 22.23 5.80
N PRO A 23 17.47 21.49 4.70
CA PRO A 23 16.84 20.18 4.74
C PRO A 23 17.77 19.12 5.37
N PRO A 24 17.21 18.06 6.01
CA PRO A 24 18.00 16.96 6.57
C PRO A 24 18.86 16.22 5.53
N ARG A 25 18.47 16.28 4.25
CA ARG A 25 19.21 15.78 3.10
C ARG A 25 19.10 16.81 1.97
N PRO A 26 20.15 17.07 1.19
CA PRO A 26 20.09 18.04 0.09
C PRO A 26 18.98 17.79 -0.94
N SER A 27 18.58 16.53 -1.13
CA SER A 27 17.52 16.13 -2.06
C SER A 27 16.10 16.31 -1.51
N TRP A 28 15.93 16.67 -0.23
CA TRP A 28 14.61 16.79 0.38
C TRP A 28 14.08 18.20 0.19
N ASP A 29 13.05 18.34 -0.63
CA ASP A 29 12.24 19.56 -0.66
C ASP A 29 11.44 19.71 0.65
N LEU A 30 10.82 20.88 0.84
CA LEU A 30 10.02 21.17 2.04
C LEU A 30 8.92 20.11 2.24
N LYS A 31 8.27 19.70 1.14
CA LYS A 31 7.19 18.71 1.17
C LYS A 31 7.69 17.39 1.74
N CYS A 32 8.81 16.87 1.23
CA CYS A 32 9.44 15.65 1.71
C CYS A 32 9.81 15.76 3.19
N HIS A 33 10.43 16.87 3.60
CA HIS A 33 10.83 17.09 4.99
C HIS A 33 9.62 17.07 5.94
N VAL A 34 8.57 17.80 5.61
CA VAL A 34 7.33 17.88 6.41
C VAL A 34 6.62 16.53 6.45
N THR A 35 6.46 15.87 5.29
CA THR A 35 5.83 14.53 5.22
C THR A 35 6.57 13.53 6.10
N TRP A 36 7.90 13.51 6.04
CA TRP A 36 8.68 12.58 6.85
C TRP A 36 8.64 12.91 8.35
N ALA A 37 8.55 14.18 8.73
CA ALA A 37 8.35 14.57 10.13
C ALA A 37 7.01 14.05 10.68
N VAL A 38 5.93 14.19 9.91
CA VAL A 38 4.60 13.64 10.27
C VAL A 38 4.65 12.13 10.39
N ILE A 39 5.24 11.44 9.41
CA ILE A 39 5.41 9.97 9.43
C ILE A 39 6.15 9.53 10.70
N ARG A 40 7.29 10.16 11.01
CA ARG A 40 8.07 9.87 12.22
C ARG A 40 7.25 10.10 13.49
N SER A 41 6.46 11.16 13.54
CA SER A 41 5.60 11.44 14.71
C SER A 41 4.54 10.35 14.90
N ILE A 42 3.88 9.92 13.82
CA ILE A 42 2.88 8.84 13.88
C ILE A 42 3.53 7.56 14.43
N PHE A 43 4.65 7.11 13.85
CA PHE A 43 5.36 5.92 14.30
C PHE A 43 5.93 6.03 15.73
N SER A 44 6.17 7.26 16.21
CA SER A 44 6.64 7.49 17.59
C SER A 44 5.48 7.48 18.59
N VAL A 45 4.31 8.02 18.22
CA VAL A 45 3.08 8.02 19.04
C VAL A 45 2.49 6.61 19.14
N SER A 46 2.67 5.77 18.12
CA SER A 46 2.35 4.34 18.18
C SER A 46 3.06 3.59 19.31
N LYS A 47 4.17 4.12 19.86
CA LYS A 47 4.88 3.52 20.99
C LYS A 47 4.27 3.86 22.36
N SER A 48 3.47 4.92 22.47
CA SER A 48 2.93 5.41 23.76
C SER A 48 1.49 4.98 24.04
N ASN A 49 0.72 4.61 23.01
CA ASN A 49 -0.59 3.98 23.13
C ASN A 49 -0.48 2.59 22.50
N ALA A 50 -0.45 1.53 23.30
CA ALA A 50 -0.40 0.18 22.79
C ALA A 50 -1.71 -0.12 22.03
N LYS A 51 -1.68 0.01 20.71
CA LYS A 51 -2.74 -0.47 19.82
C LYS A 51 -2.39 -1.86 19.33
N THR A 52 -3.39 -2.70 19.18
CA THR A 52 -3.22 -4.02 18.57
C THR A 52 -2.99 -3.87 17.05
N THR A 53 -2.53 -4.95 16.41
CA THR A 53 -2.31 -4.98 14.95
C THR A 53 -3.61 -4.67 14.20
N GLU A 54 -4.72 -5.21 14.68
CA GLU A 54 -6.06 -5.10 14.09
C GLU A 54 -6.56 -3.65 14.15
N GLN A 55 -6.33 -2.98 15.29
CA GLN A 55 -6.66 -1.55 15.43
C GLN A 55 -5.82 -0.67 14.49
N MET A 56 -4.55 -1.02 14.27
CA MET A 56 -3.69 -0.30 13.33
C MET A 56 -4.12 -0.56 11.87
N GLN A 57 -4.56 -1.79 11.56
CA GLN A 57 -5.11 -2.16 10.25
C GLN A 57 -6.35 -1.34 9.93
N GLU A 58 -7.35 -1.35 10.82
CA GLU A 58 -8.60 -0.60 10.67
C GLU A 58 -8.34 0.90 10.40
N GLU A 59 -7.39 1.50 11.12
CA GLU A 59 -7.03 2.90 10.92
C GLU A 59 -6.29 3.17 9.60
N SER A 60 -5.52 2.21 9.12
CA SER A 60 -4.68 2.34 7.92
C SER A 60 -5.40 1.97 6.62
N PHE A 61 -6.49 1.21 6.69
CA PHE A 61 -7.28 0.72 5.55
C PHE A 61 -8.23 1.77 4.96
N ARG A 62 -8.06 3.04 5.37
CA ARG A 62 -8.83 4.17 4.86
C ARG A 62 -8.65 4.31 3.35
N SER A 63 -9.77 4.24 2.64
CA SER A 63 -9.82 4.40 1.20
C SER A 63 -9.38 5.80 0.76
N ALA A 64 -8.47 5.86 -0.21
CA ALA A 64 -8.12 7.08 -0.90
C ALA A 64 -8.97 7.20 -2.17
N PRO A 65 -9.52 8.39 -2.50
CA PRO A 65 -10.25 8.55 -3.74
C PRO A 65 -9.31 8.35 -4.94
N ALA A 66 -9.77 7.61 -5.94
CA ALA A 66 -9.12 7.55 -7.24
C ALA A 66 -9.12 8.95 -7.89
N GLN A 67 -8.14 9.24 -8.74
CA GLN A 67 -8.13 10.52 -9.43
C GLN A 67 -9.24 10.60 -10.47
N ALA A 68 -9.77 11.80 -10.72
CA ALA A 68 -10.81 12.02 -11.74
C ALA A 68 -10.40 11.43 -13.10
N GLY A 69 -11.35 10.77 -13.76
CA GLY A 69 -11.12 10.10 -15.04
C GLY A 69 -10.34 8.79 -14.95
N VAL A 70 -10.26 8.17 -13.77
CA VAL A 70 -9.73 6.81 -13.58
C VAL A 70 -10.87 5.89 -13.18
N MET A 71 -10.90 4.70 -13.78
CA MET A 71 -11.83 3.63 -13.48
C MET A 71 -11.12 2.58 -12.61
N ILE A 72 -11.82 2.11 -11.57
CA ILE A 72 -11.39 1.00 -10.72
C ILE A 72 -12.32 -0.17 -10.98
N ASN A 73 -11.76 -1.33 -11.38
CA ASN A 73 -12.50 -2.58 -11.50
C ASN A 73 -11.94 -3.60 -10.51
N GLU A 74 -12.69 -3.85 -9.44
CA GLU A 74 -12.35 -4.86 -8.45
C GLU A 74 -12.71 -6.26 -8.95
N PHE A 75 -11.88 -7.24 -8.62
CA PHE A 75 -12.11 -8.64 -8.93
C PHE A 75 -11.33 -9.53 -7.96
N LYS A 76 -11.64 -10.83 -7.99
CA LYS A 76 -10.94 -11.82 -7.17
C LYS A 76 -10.12 -12.75 -8.04
N ILE A 77 -8.84 -12.88 -7.73
CA ILE A 77 -7.95 -13.86 -8.37
C ILE A 77 -8.17 -15.19 -7.67
N ASN A 78 -8.45 -16.25 -8.44
CA ASN A 78 -8.67 -17.58 -7.88
C ASN A 78 -7.41 -18.12 -7.17
N ASN A 79 -7.62 -19.05 -6.24
CA ASN A 79 -6.53 -19.64 -5.46
C ASN A 79 -5.90 -20.88 -6.13
N GLN A 80 -6.21 -21.16 -7.40
CA GLN A 80 -5.74 -22.35 -8.12
C GLN A 80 -4.21 -22.47 -8.07
N HIS A 81 -3.51 -21.37 -8.36
CA HIS A 81 -2.05 -21.31 -8.32
C HIS A 81 -1.46 -21.39 -6.90
N GLY A 82 -2.23 -21.01 -5.87
CA GLY A 82 -1.83 -21.18 -4.48
C GLY A 82 -1.75 -22.66 -4.11
N TYR A 83 -2.75 -23.45 -4.49
CA TYR A 83 -2.74 -24.91 -4.29
C TYR A 83 -1.63 -25.60 -5.08
N GLU A 84 -1.37 -25.17 -6.32
CA GLU A 84 -0.25 -25.68 -7.11
C GLU A 84 1.12 -25.37 -6.45
N ALA A 85 1.29 -24.16 -5.91
CA ALA A 85 2.50 -23.76 -5.22
C ALA A 85 2.71 -24.49 -3.88
N GLN A 86 1.62 -24.87 -3.20
CA GLN A 86 1.67 -25.56 -1.90
C GLN A 86 2.53 -26.81 -1.94
N VAL A 87 2.36 -27.64 -2.98
CA VAL A 87 3.11 -28.89 -3.15
C VAL A 87 4.63 -28.64 -3.18
N HIS A 88 5.05 -27.52 -3.77
CA HIS A 88 6.45 -27.13 -3.82
C HIS A 88 6.94 -26.56 -2.47
N LEU A 89 6.11 -25.74 -1.81
CA LEU A 89 6.42 -25.16 -0.51
C LEU A 89 6.55 -26.23 0.57
N GLU A 90 5.66 -27.21 0.62
CA GLU A 90 5.73 -28.33 1.58
C GLU A 90 7.05 -29.08 1.47
N LYS A 91 7.53 -29.32 0.24
CA LYS A 91 8.83 -29.97 0.02
C LYS A 91 9.99 -29.14 0.58
N ILE A 92 9.96 -27.82 0.40
CA ILE A 92 11.01 -26.90 0.86
C ILE A 92 10.97 -26.74 2.38
N LEU A 93 9.76 -26.67 2.95
CA LEU A 93 9.51 -26.35 4.35
C LEU A 93 9.55 -27.57 5.27
N LYS A 94 9.54 -28.79 4.71
CA LYS A 94 9.59 -30.05 5.49
C LYS A 94 10.67 -30.08 6.60
N PRO A 95 11.91 -29.60 6.39
CA PRO A 95 12.91 -29.60 7.47
C PRO A 95 12.55 -28.67 8.64
N TYR A 96 11.71 -27.67 8.41
CA TYR A 96 11.32 -26.64 9.36
C TYR A 96 9.96 -26.90 10.03
N GLU A 97 9.36 -28.07 9.79
CA GLU A 97 8.01 -28.38 10.26
C GLU A 97 7.85 -28.26 11.79
N HIS A 98 8.94 -28.42 12.55
CA HIS A 98 8.98 -28.26 14.01
C HIS A 98 8.91 -26.81 14.51
N VAL A 99 9.12 -25.80 13.63
CA VAL A 99 9.08 -24.38 13.97
C VAL A 99 7.99 -23.60 13.22
N LEU A 100 7.23 -24.26 12.35
CA LEU A 100 6.19 -23.63 11.56
C LEU A 100 4.82 -23.82 12.21
N ASP A 101 4.08 -22.73 12.34
CA ASP A 101 2.70 -22.77 12.80
C ASP A 101 1.81 -23.51 11.80
N THR A 102 0.74 -24.13 12.32
CA THR A 102 -0.24 -24.86 11.49
C THR A 102 -0.95 -23.97 10.48
N GLU A 103 -1.02 -22.66 10.74
CA GLU A 103 -1.65 -21.66 9.86
C GLU A 103 -0.98 -21.59 8.48
N TRP A 104 0.33 -21.82 8.38
CA TRP A 104 1.04 -21.83 7.09
C TRP A 104 0.59 -22.94 6.14
N LYS A 105 -0.05 -23.99 6.66
CA LYS A 105 -0.58 -25.12 5.89
C LYS A 105 -2.02 -24.91 5.43
N ASP A 106 -2.73 -23.95 6.03
CA ASP A 106 -4.13 -23.70 5.72
C ASP A 106 -4.27 -22.64 4.63
N LEU A 107 -4.23 -23.09 3.37
CA LEU A 107 -4.48 -22.25 2.20
C LEU A 107 -5.99 -22.10 1.89
N LYS A 108 -6.87 -22.23 2.89
CA LYS A 108 -8.33 -22.02 2.71
C LYS A 108 -8.71 -20.53 2.67
N HIS A 109 -8.04 -19.79 1.81
CA HIS A 109 -8.43 -18.45 1.41
C HIS A 109 -9.14 -18.49 0.05
N ASP A 110 -10.24 -17.76 -0.07
CA ASP A 110 -11.13 -17.73 -1.25
C ASP A 110 -10.52 -16.96 -2.45
N GLY A 111 -9.19 -16.77 -2.45
CA GLY A 111 -8.44 -16.05 -3.48
C GLY A 111 -7.96 -14.67 -3.03
N ILE A 112 -7.39 -13.92 -3.97
CA ILE A 112 -6.75 -12.62 -3.69
C ILE A 112 -7.63 -11.50 -4.23
N ASN A 113 -8.05 -10.59 -3.36
CA ASN A 113 -8.77 -9.37 -3.75
C ASN A 113 -7.81 -8.45 -4.53
N ALA A 114 -8.18 -8.13 -5.76
CA ALA A 114 -7.38 -7.33 -6.67
C ALA A 114 -8.23 -6.24 -7.35
N GLU A 115 -7.56 -5.26 -7.95
CA GLU A 115 -8.20 -4.22 -8.73
C GLU A 115 -7.39 -3.87 -9.98
N TRP A 116 -8.11 -3.60 -11.06
CA TRP A 116 -7.58 -2.88 -12.21
C TRP A 116 -7.80 -1.39 -12.04
N VAL A 117 -6.71 -0.62 -12.11
CA VAL A 117 -6.75 0.85 -12.16
C VAL A 117 -6.37 1.30 -13.57
N GLN A 118 -7.31 1.95 -14.25
CA GLN A 118 -7.16 2.26 -15.67
C GLN A 118 -7.80 3.60 -16.06
N VAL A 119 -7.25 4.22 -17.11
CA VAL A 119 -7.87 5.39 -17.74
C VAL A 119 -8.80 4.86 -18.85
N PRO A 120 -10.12 5.09 -18.78
CA PRO A 120 -11.04 4.66 -19.83
C PRO A 120 -10.74 5.38 -21.14
N ASN A 121 -11.02 4.72 -22.27
CA ASN A 121 -10.91 5.29 -23.61
C ASN A 121 -9.52 5.88 -23.94
N ASP A 122 -8.46 5.39 -23.31
CA ASP A 122 -7.07 5.81 -23.58
C ASP A 122 -6.47 5.10 -24.80
N GLY A 123 -7.24 4.24 -25.48
CA GLY A 123 -6.79 3.44 -26.61
C GLY A 123 -5.88 2.27 -26.21
N TRP A 124 -5.77 1.91 -24.92
CA TRP A 124 -4.88 0.84 -24.48
C TRP A 124 -5.13 -0.50 -25.19
N GLU A 125 -6.39 -0.86 -25.46
CA GLU A 125 -6.75 -2.11 -26.13
C GLU A 125 -6.26 -2.19 -27.59
N THR A 126 -6.10 -1.05 -28.27
CA THR A 126 -5.69 -1.02 -29.68
C THR A 126 -4.19 -0.84 -29.86
N ARG A 127 -3.42 -0.69 -28.78
CA ARG A 127 -1.96 -0.52 -28.85
C ARG A 127 -1.27 -1.85 -29.13
N GLU A 128 -0.23 -1.76 -29.95
CA GLU A 128 0.73 -2.83 -30.18
C GLU A 128 1.45 -3.21 -28.87
N ILE A 129 1.91 -2.21 -28.12
CA ILE A 129 2.56 -2.41 -26.82
C ILE A 129 1.62 -2.00 -25.69
N ARG A 130 1.16 -3.02 -24.96
CA ARG A 130 0.30 -2.87 -23.78
C ARG A 130 1.13 -2.92 -22.51
N LYS A 131 1.22 -1.79 -21.81
CA LYS A 131 1.96 -1.68 -20.56
C LYS A 131 1.06 -1.99 -19.37
N THR A 132 1.55 -2.87 -18.51
CA THR A 132 0.91 -3.25 -17.25
C THR A 132 1.92 -3.14 -16.11
N ILE A 133 1.48 -2.62 -14.96
CA ILE A 133 2.28 -2.52 -13.75
C ILE A 133 1.60 -3.34 -12.66
N LEU A 134 2.29 -4.34 -12.13
CA LEU A 134 1.92 -5.00 -10.88
C LEU A 134 2.31 -4.09 -9.72
N PHE A 135 1.33 -3.59 -8.97
CA PHE A 135 1.57 -2.70 -7.85
C PHE A 135 1.39 -3.44 -6.52
N LEU A 136 2.45 -3.46 -5.73
CA LEU A 136 2.47 -4.03 -4.38
C LEU A 136 2.53 -2.88 -3.38
N HIS A 137 1.48 -2.72 -2.57
CA HIS A 137 1.44 -1.65 -1.59
C HIS A 137 2.50 -1.83 -0.49
N GLY A 138 2.94 -0.71 0.07
CA GLY A 138 3.79 -0.71 1.27
C GLY A 138 2.97 -0.99 2.54
N GLY A 139 3.55 -0.68 3.70
CA GLY A 139 2.86 -0.83 5.00
C GLY A 139 3.38 -1.96 5.88
N GLY A 140 4.57 -2.49 5.59
CA GLY A 140 5.24 -3.45 6.47
C GLY A 140 4.47 -4.75 6.68
N TYR A 141 3.69 -5.16 5.67
CA TYR A 141 2.85 -6.38 5.65
C TYR A 141 1.62 -6.39 6.57
N TYR A 142 1.41 -5.37 7.41
CA TYR A 142 0.24 -5.30 8.29
C TYR A 142 -0.52 -3.97 8.22
N LEU A 143 -0.03 -2.96 7.50
CA LEU A 143 -0.74 -1.69 7.29
C LEU A 143 -1.13 -1.54 5.82
N SER A 144 -2.14 -0.68 5.58
CA SER A 144 -2.63 -0.29 4.25
C SER A 144 -3.25 -1.43 3.45
N ASN A 145 -3.98 -1.05 2.40
CA ASN A 145 -4.59 -1.94 1.42
C ASN A 145 -4.51 -1.30 0.02
N LYS A 146 -5.13 -1.95 -0.98
CA LYS A 146 -5.19 -1.44 -2.36
C LYS A 146 -5.91 -0.07 -2.42
N GLU A 147 -6.97 0.09 -1.64
CA GLU A 147 -7.80 1.29 -1.58
C GLU A 147 -7.02 2.52 -1.11
N SER A 148 -6.17 2.37 -0.10
CA SER A 148 -5.39 3.48 0.46
C SER A 148 -4.35 4.02 -0.53
N HIS A 149 -4.01 3.23 -1.56
CA HIS A 149 -3.02 3.57 -2.59
C HIS A 149 -3.64 4.06 -3.91
N ARG A 150 -4.97 4.14 -4.02
CA ARG A 150 -5.67 4.56 -5.26
C ARG A 150 -5.22 5.90 -5.82
N GLY A 151 -4.85 6.86 -4.96
CA GLY A 151 -4.29 8.14 -5.40
C GLY A 151 -2.94 8.01 -6.13
N ILE A 152 -2.10 7.07 -5.68
CA ILE A 152 -0.79 6.76 -6.28
C ILE A 152 -0.98 5.95 -7.55
N THR A 153 -1.75 4.86 -7.50
CA THR A 153 -1.98 3.97 -8.65
C THR A 153 -2.69 4.71 -9.79
N SER A 154 -3.63 5.60 -9.47
CA SER A 154 -4.26 6.50 -10.47
C SER A 154 -3.24 7.41 -11.16
N SER A 155 -2.32 8.01 -10.39
CA SER A 155 -1.26 8.87 -10.93
C SER A 155 -0.31 8.08 -11.83
N LEU A 156 0.06 6.87 -11.40
CA LEU A 156 0.87 5.94 -12.17
C LEU A 156 0.18 5.54 -13.48
N ALA A 157 -1.09 5.16 -13.43
CA ALA A 157 -1.86 4.76 -14.61
C ALA A 157 -1.82 5.84 -15.70
N LYS A 158 -2.06 7.10 -15.30
CA LYS A 158 -2.02 8.26 -16.19
C LYS A 158 -0.62 8.56 -16.71
N LYS A 159 0.37 8.71 -15.82
CA LYS A 159 1.72 9.15 -16.18
C LYS A 159 2.48 8.09 -16.98
N ALA A 160 2.35 6.83 -16.60
CA ALA A 160 3.00 5.72 -17.29
C ALA A 160 2.22 5.28 -18.53
N ASN A 161 0.98 5.76 -18.70
CA ASN A 161 0.06 5.34 -19.76
C ASN A 161 -0.05 3.80 -19.81
N ALA A 162 -0.37 3.23 -18.64
CA ALA A 162 -0.34 1.80 -18.34
C ALA A 162 -1.55 1.41 -17.49
N ARG A 163 -1.94 0.13 -17.55
CA ARG A 163 -2.91 -0.45 -16.59
C ARG A 163 -2.19 -0.89 -15.34
N ILE A 164 -2.79 -0.66 -14.18
CA ILE A 164 -2.22 -1.11 -12.90
C ILE A 164 -3.05 -2.28 -12.40
N LEU A 165 -2.37 -3.37 -12.05
CA LEU A 165 -2.93 -4.45 -11.25
C LEU A 165 -2.52 -4.22 -9.80
N GLY A 166 -3.45 -3.75 -8.97
CA GLY A 166 -3.26 -3.64 -7.52
C GLY A 166 -3.79 -4.88 -6.82
N LYS A 167 -3.12 -5.35 -5.76
CA LYS A 167 -3.62 -6.44 -4.90
C LYS A 167 -3.75 -6.01 -3.44
N SER A 168 -4.71 -6.57 -2.72
CA SER A 168 -4.77 -6.54 -1.26
C SER A 168 -4.12 -7.80 -0.70
N ASN A 169 -3.32 -7.66 0.36
CA ASN A 169 -2.66 -8.79 1.03
C ASN A 169 -3.33 -9.17 2.36
N VAL A 170 -4.34 -8.42 2.80
CA VAL A 170 -5.00 -8.65 4.10
C VAL A 170 -6.44 -9.07 3.84
N GLU A 171 -6.83 -10.19 4.46
CA GLU A 171 -8.21 -10.64 4.53
C GLU A 171 -8.99 -9.66 5.41
N GLU A 172 -10.12 -9.16 4.89
CA GLU A 172 -11.11 -8.41 5.67
C GLU A 172 -12.08 -9.37 6.37
#